data_AF-A0A093GXK7-F1
#
_entry.id   AF-A0A093GXK7-F1
#
_cell.length_a   1.000
_cell.length_b   1.000
_cell.length_c   1.000
_cell.angle_alpha   90.00
_cell.angle_beta   90.00
_cell.angle_gamma   90.00
#
_symmetry.space_group_name_H-M   'P 1'
#
loop_
_entity.id
_entity.type
_entity.pdbx_description
1 polymer ?
#
loop_
_entity_poly.entity_id
_entity_poly.type
_entity_poly.pdbx_seq_one_letter_code
_entity_poly.pdbx_strand_id
1 'polypeptide(L)'
;QGSWGTVCDDSWDRQDAEVACRQLGCGPAVSALGEAAFGEGTGPIWLEQVECQGTESSLQDCWARPGDSGVCRHKEDAGVNCSDPTGGSVSVPVIICIILGALLFLLLALLAGQVQSMRAGLRGSRTTWGAFPEALYEEIGSSLEWEKQARFSGSDLSVLPGGDPADGYDEAREISDLGE
;
A
#
# COMPACT_ATOMS: atom_id res chain seq x y z
N GLN A 1 -4.62 41.99 -24.95
CA GLN A 1 -5.45 41.21 -24.00
C GLN A 1 -4.73 39.88 -23.79
N GLY A 2 -4.86 39.23 -22.62
CA GLY A 2 -4.18 37.96 -22.37
C GLY A 2 -5.09 36.78 -22.63
N SER A 3 -4.81 36.00 -23.68
CA SER A 3 -5.50 34.74 -24.00
C SER A 3 -4.48 33.65 -24.32
N TRP A 4 -4.81 32.42 -23.97
CA TRP A 4 -3.98 31.25 -24.29
C TRP A 4 -3.93 30.98 -25.81
N GLY A 5 -2.92 30.22 -26.19
CA GLY A 5 -2.58 29.84 -27.57
C GLY A 5 -1.33 28.96 -27.53
N THR A 6 -0.90 28.46 -28.69
CA THR A 6 0.16 27.45 -28.80
C THR A 6 1.44 27.98 -29.45
N VAL A 7 2.43 27.11 -29.62
CA VAL A 7 3.72 27.36 -30.28
C VAL A 7 3.86 26.32 -31.38
N CYS A 8 4.34 26.70 -32.56
CA CYS A 8 4.58 25.75 -33.65
C CYS A 8 5.91 25.00 -33.47
N ASP A 9 5.98 23.76 -33.94
CA ASP A 9 7.16 22.88 -33.89
C ASP A 9 8.22 23.18 -34.97
N ASP A 10 7.91 24.11 -35.88
CA ASP A 10 8.86 24.68 -36.84
C ASP A 10 10.07 25.28 -36.09
N SER A 11 11.26 24.73 -36.35
CA SER A 11 12.54 24.87 -35.62
C SER A 11 12.60 24.47 -34.13
N TRP A 12 11.53 23.96 -33.52
CA TRP A 12 11.45 23.68 -32.09
C TRP A 12 12.46 22.63 -31.60
N ASP A 13 13.39 23.05 -30.74
CA ASP A 13 14.56 22.27 -30.36
C ASP A 13 14.73 22.08 -28.84
N ARG A 14 15.81 21.39 -28.45
CA ARG A 14 16.10 21.05 -27.05
C ARG A 14 16.39 22.28 -26.18
N GLN A 15 16.89 23.37 -26.76
CA GLN A 15 17.20 24.63 -26.09
C GLN A 15 15.91 25.40 -25.78
N ASP A 16 14.96 25.42 -26.72
CA ASP A 16 13.62 25.98 -26.49
C ASP A 16 12.88 25.21 -25.40
N ALA A 17 12.92 23.87 -25.46
CA ALA A 17 12.37 23.01 -24.42
C ALA A 17 13.03 23.24 -23.04
N GLU A 18 14.34 23.50 -22.99
CA GLU A 18 15.08 23.79 -21.76
C GLU A 18 14.71 25.17 -21.16
N VAL A 19 14.27 26.13 -21.98
CA VAL A 19 13.68 27.40 -21.52
C VAL A 19 12.25 27.18 -21.02
N ALA A 20 11.43 26.45 -21.77
CA ALA A 20 10.05 26.14 -21.39
C ALA A 20 9.95 25.36 -20.07
N CYS A 21 10.73 24.28 -19.90
CA CYS A 21 10.76 23.50 -18.68
C CYS A 21 11.20 24.33 -17.45
N ARG A 22 12.15 25.25 -17.63
CA ARG A 22 12.62 26.17 -16.59
C ARG A 22 11.60 27.24 -16.24
N GLN A 23 10.90 27.80 -17.25
CA GLN A 23 9.80 28.75 -17.06
C GLN A 23 8.65 28.12 -16.26
N LEU A 24 8.43 26.80 -16.38
CA LEU A 24 7.47 26.03 -15.60
C LEU A 24 7.98 25.61 -14.21
N GLY A 25 9.25 25.85 -13.88
CA GLY A 25 9.87 25.41 -12.62
C GLY A 25 10.13 23.89 -12.55
N CYS A 26 10.14 23.21 -13.69
CA CYS A 26 10.51 21.80 -13.79
C CYS A 26 12.04 21.62 -13.83
N GLY A 27 12.50 20.37 -13.87
CA GLY A 27 13.90 20.05 -14.15
C GLY A 27 14.23 20.17 -15.64
N PRO A 28 15.48 19.85 -16.03
CA PRO A 28 15.92 19.96 -17.41
C PRO A 28 15.01 19.26 -18.42
N ALA A 29 15.01 19.77 -19.65
CA ALA A 29 14.31 19.12 -20.73
C ALA A 29 14.86 17.70 -20.94
N VAL A 30 13.96 16.74 -21.11
CA VAL A 30 14.26 15.38 -21.57
C VAL A 30 14.24 15.37 -23.09
N SER A 31 13.16 15.89 -23.69
CA SER A 31 12.96 16.01 -25.14
C SER A 31 12.05 17.20 -25.48
N ALA A 32 12.41 17.91 -26.56
CA ALA A 32 11.44 18.64 -27.37
C ALA A 32 10.59 17.64 -28.18
N LEU A 33 9.34 18.01 -28.46
CA LEU A 33 8.38 17.19 -29.21
C LEU A 33 7.62 18.08 -30.20
N GLY A 34 7.30 17.54 -31.37
CA GLY A 34 6.49 18.19 -32.40
C GLY A 34 5.27 17.35 -32.78
N GLU A 35 4.73 17.58 -33.98
CA GLU A 35 3.59 16.89 -34.60
C GLU A 35 2.39 16.67 -33.65
N ALA A 36 2.12 17.66 -32.78
CA ALA A 36 1.06 17.60 -31.77
C ALA A 36 1.10 16.33 -30.89
N ALA A 37 2.30 15.92 -30.43
CA ALA A 37 2.52 14.67 -29.69
C ALA A 37 1.66 14.45 -28.43
N PHE A 38 1.03 15.50 -27.88
CA PHE A 38 0.10 15.43 -26.74
C PHE A 38 -1.37 15.69 -27.12
N GLY A 39 -1.67 15.76 -28.42
CA GLY A 39 -2.95 16.20 -29.01
C GLY A 39 -2.89 17.63 -29.54
N GLU A 40 -3.69 17.92 -30.57
CA GLU A 40 -3.85 19.27 -31.13
C GLU A 40 -4.46 20.25 -30.11
N GLY A 41 -3.89 21.45 -30.03
CA GLY A 41 -4.42 22.56 -29.25
C GLY A 41 -5.59 23.27 -29.94
N THR A 42 -5.97 24.42 -29.40
CA THR A 42 -7.01 25.29 -29.97
C THR A 42 -6.72 26.76 -29.71
N GLY A 43 -7.08 27.62 -30.68
CA GLY A 43 -7.01 29.08 -30.55
C GLY A 43 -5.98 29.69 -31.52
N PRO A 44 -5.25 30.74 -31.12
CA PRO A 44 -4.13 31.26 -31.89
C PRO A 44 -2.88 30.40 -31.69
N ILE A 45 -2.09 30.25 -32.75
CA ILE A 45 -0.65 29.95 -32.62
C ILE A 45 0.03 31.30 -32.36
N TRP A 46 0.81 31.42 -31.28
CA TRP A 46 1.44 32.68 -30.90
C TRP A 46 2.84 32.84 -31.47
N LEU A 47 3.62 31.76 -31.47
CA LEU A 47 5.03 31.75 -31.87
C LEU A 47 5.27 30.65 -32.93
N GLU A 48 6.03 30.99 -33.95
CA GLU A 48 6.58 30.08 -34.96
C GLU A 48 8.09 30.30 -35.03
N GLN A 49 8.87 29.26 -35.39
CA GLN A 49 10.32 29.37 -35.57
C GLN A 49 11.02 30.00 -34.37
N VAL A 50 10.88 29.34 -33.22
CA VAL A 50 11.55 29.75 -31.97
C VAL A 50 13.03 29.38 -32.07
N GLU A 51 13.89 30.30 -31.64
CA GLU A 51 15.34 30.11 -31.53
C GLU A 51 15.82 30.65 -30.17
N CYS A 52 15.77 29.80 -29.12
CA CYS A 52 16.37 30.07 -27.82
C CYS A 52 17.86 29.64 -27.77
N GLN A 53 18.69 30.35 -27.00
CA GLN A 53 20.06 29.89 -26.66
C GLN A 53 20.08 28.87 -25.50
N GLY A 54 18.92 28.55 -24.92
CA GLY A 54 18.80 27.67 -23.77
C GLY A 54 19.17 28.34 -22.44
N THR A 55 19.30 29.66 -22.38
CA THR A 55 19.70 30.43 -21.16
C THR A 55 18.68 31.47 -20.71
N GLU A 56 17.64 31.67 -21.52
CA GLU A 56 16.55 32.61 -21.35
C GLU A 56 15.62 32.25 -20.16
N SER A 57 14.92 33.24 -19.61
CA SER A 57 13.98 33.04 -18.49
C SER A 57 12.61 32.53 -18.93
N SER A 58 12.20 32.84 -20.16
CA SER A 58 10.92 32.46 -20.75
C SER A 58 11.01 32.41 -22.28
N LEU A 59 10.08 31.71 -22.92
CA LEU A 59 10.01 31.66 -24.39
C LEU A 59 9.77 33.03 -25.05
N GLN A 60 9.29 34.02 -24.28
CA GLN A 60 9.08 35.40 -24.74
C GLN A 60 10.39 36.22 -24.76
N ASP A 61 11.47 35.71 -24.15
CA ASP A 61 12.79 36.33 -24.16
C ASP A 61 13.68 35.82 -25.32
N CYS A 62 13.28 34.73 -25.99
CA CYS A 62 13.96 34.15 -27.14
C CYS A 62 13.61 34.90 -28.45
N TRP A 63 14.34 34.62 -29.53
CA TRP A 63 13.88 35.03 -30.86
C TRP A 63 12.77 34.08 -31.34
N ALA A 64 11.75 34.65 -31.99
CA ALA A 64 10.66 33.90 -32.61
C ALA A 64 9.96 34.76 -33.67
N ARG A 65 9.20 34.13 -34.55
CA ARG A 65 8.24 34.78 -35.44
C ARG A 65 6.84 34.81 -34.83
N PRO A 66 6.01 35.83 -35.12
CA PRO A 66 4.59 35.80 -34.79
C PRO A 66 3.86 34.67 -35.54
N GLY A 67 3.02 33.92 -34.84
CA GLY A 67 2.22 32.82 -35.41
C GLY A 67 0.99 33.25 -36.23
N ASP A 68 0.95 34.51 -36.71
CA ASP A 68 -0.08 35.00 -37.63
C ASP A 68 0.31 34.83 -39.12
N SER A 69 1.43 34.16 -39.41
CA SER A 69 1.91 33.90 -40.78
C SER A 69 0.99 32.99 -41.59
N GLY A 70 0.24 32.11 -40.91
CA GLY A 70 -0.67 31.14 -41.52
C GLY A 70 0.02 29.91 -42.13
N VAL A 71 1.31 29.69 -41.83
CA VAL A 71 2.03 28.47 -42.23
C VAL A 71 1.58 27.29 -41.37
N CYS A 72 1.70 27.41 -40.05
CA CYS A 72 1.41 26.34 -39.10
C CYS A 72 -0.09 26.12 -38.82
N ARG A 73 -0.43 24.94 -38.31
CA ARG A 73 -1.75 24.53 -37.76
C ARG A 73 -1.53 23.75 -36.46
N HIS A 74 -2.60 23.45 -35.72
CA HIS A 74 -2.47 22.73 -34.44
C HIS A 74 -1.89 21.30 -34.54
N LYS A 75 -1.89 20.68 -35.73
CA LYS A 75 -1.11 19.45 -36.02
C LYS A 75 0.41 19.62 -35.88
N GLU A 76 0.89 20.88 -35.89
CA GLU A 76 2.28 21.32 -35.72
C GLU A 76 2.48 21.94 -34.33
N ASP A 77 1.57 21.71 -33.36
CA ASP A 77 1.76 22.24 -32.00
C ASP A 77 2.95 21.56 -31.29
N ALA A 78 3.85 22.38 -30.78
CA ALA A 78 5.05 22.00 -30.04
C ALA A 78 4.74 21.51 -28.62
N GLY A 79 5.54 20.57 -28.14
CA GLY A 79 5.46 20.01 -26.79
C GLY A 79 6.82 19.85 -26.13
N VAL A 80 6.80 19.64 -24.80
CA VAL A 80 8.00 19.36 -24.00
C VAL A 80 7.79 18.18 -23.06
N ASN A 81 8.86 17.45 -22.81
CA ASN A 81 8.96 16.50 -21.71
C ASN A 81 10.08 16.97 -20.79
N CYS A 82 9.77 17.27 -19.53
CA CYS A 82 10.70 17.81 -18.54
C CYS A 82 10.99 16.78 -17.45
N SER A 83 12.17 16.80 -16.82
CA SER A 83 12.39 15.98 -15.63
C SER A 83 11.67 16.55 -14.40
N ASP A 84 11.47 15.70 -13.39
CA ASP A 84 11.23 16.16 -12.01
C ASP A 84 12.37 17.15 -11.62
N PRO A 85 12.07 18.36 -11.11
CA PRO A 85 13.09 19.36 -10.74
C PRO A 85 14.11 18.85 -9.71
N THR A 86 13.74 17.86 -8.90
CA THR A 86 14.68 17.05 -8.12
C THR A 86 14.22 15.61 -8.13
N GLY A 87 14.91 14.74 -8.89
CA GLY A 87 14.46 13.37 -9.17
C GLY A 87 14.11 12.56 -7.92
N GLY A 88 12.81 12.45 -7.63
CA GLY A 88 12.29 11.88 -6.40
C GLY A 88 11.68 12.93 -5.46
N SER A 89 10.86 13.85 -5.98
CA SER A 89 9.99 14.73 -5.20
C SER A 89 8.97 13.93 -4.37
N VAL A 90 9.38 13.42 -3.20
CA VAL A 90 8.56 12.57 -2.33
C VAL A 90 7.35 13.37 -1.84
N SER A 91 6.19 13.12 -2.43
CA SER A 91 5.00 13.92 -2.16
C SER A 91 4.54 13.78 -0.70
N VAL A 92 3.96 14.85 -0.14
CA VAL A 92 3.48 14.90 1.24
C VAL A 92 2.64 13.66 1.65
N PRO A 93 1.66 13.16 0.85
CA PRO A 93 0.96 11.92 1.21
C PRO A 93 1.87 10.68 1.27
N VAL A 94 2.89 10.56 0.41
CA VAL A 94 3.85 9.45 0.47
C VAL A 94 4.71 9.54 1.75
N ILE A 95 5.16 10.74 2.14
CA ILE A 95 5.86 10.96 3.41
C ILE A 95 4.98 10.53 4.60
N ILE A 96 3.70 10.92 4.60
CA ILE A 96 2.73 10.53 5.64
C ILE A 96 2.56 9.00 5.68
N CYS A 97 2.40 8.33 4.53
CA CYS A 97 2.31 6.87 4.47
C CYS A 97 3.56 6.17 5.02
N ILE A 98 4.76 6.67 4.71
CA ILE A 98 6.02 6.13 5.24
C ILE A 98 6.08 6.28 6.76
N ILE A 99 5.74 7.45 7.30
CA ILE A 99 5.75 7.71 8.76
C ILE A 99 4.72 6.82 9.47
N LEU A 100 3.48 6.75 8.98
CA LEU A 100 2.43 5.93 9.59
C LEU A 100 2.77 4.44 9.53
N GLY A 101 3.32 3.96 8.41
CA GLY A 101 3.78 2.58 8.26
C GLY A 101 4.92 2.23 9.23
N ALA A 102 5.91 3.11 9.36
CA ALA A 102 7.02 2.94 10.31
C ALA A 102 6.55 2.93 11.77
N LEU A 103 5.66 3.86 12.15
CA LEU A 103 5.09 3.92 13.51
C LEU A 103 4.27 2.67 13.83
N LEU A 104 3.44 2.18 12.89
CA LEU A 104 2.67 0.95 13.06
C LEU A 104 3.60 -0.27 13.19
N PHE A 105 4.62 -0.38 12.35
CA PHE A 105 5.60 -1.48 12.42
C PHE A 105 6.35 -1.51 13.76
N LEU A 106 6.82 -0.35 14.24
CA LEU A 106 7.48 -0.24 15.54
C LEU A 106 6.54 -0.62 16.69
N LEU A 107 5.28 -0.18 16.64
CA LEU A 107 4.28 -0.53 17.66
C LEU A 107 3.99 -2.04 17.67
N LEU A 108 3.84 -2.67 16.50
CA LEU A 108 3.66 -4.12 16.38
C LEU A 108 4.89 -4.89 16.87
N ALA A 109 6.11 -4.44 16.56
CA ALA A 109 7.36 -5.04 17.04
C ALA A 109 7.49 -4.96 18.57
N LEU A 110 7.14 -3.82 19.17
CA LEU A 110 7.11 -3.65 20.62
C LEU A 110 6.07 -4.56 21.29
N LEU A 111 4.84 -4.63 20.76
CA LEU A 111 3.81 -5.55 21.26
C LEU A 111 4.24 -7.01 21.15
N ALA A 112 4.84 -7.42 20.03
CA ALA A 112 5.38 -8.75 19.85
C ALA A 112 6.49 -9.07 20.87
N GLY A 113 7.40 -8.12 21.14
CA GLY A 113 8.43 -8.24 22.16
C GLY A 113 7.86 -8.40 23.58
N GLN A 114 6.83 -7.63 23.95
CA GLN A 114 6.15 -7.77 25.23
C GLN A 114 5.44 -9.13 25.36
N VAL A 115 4.75 -9.59 24.31
CA VAL A 115 4.11 -10.92 24.29
C VAL A 115 5.15 -12.05 24.38
N GLN A 116 6.31 -11.91 23.72
CA GLN A 116 7.42 -12.86 23.85
C GLN A 116 8.01 -12.87 25.26
N SER A 117 8.19 -11.69 25.88
CA SER A 117 8.64 -11.54 27.27
C SER A 117 7.68 -12.21 28.26
N MET A 118 6.37 -11.96 28.14
CA MET A 118 5.34 -12.63 28.95
C MET A 118 5.35 -14.16 28.76
N ARG A 119 5.56 -14.65 27.53
CA ARG A 119 5.72 -16.09 27.21
C ARG A 119 7.06 -16.68 27.67
N ALA A 120 8.05 -15.85 28.00
CA ALA A 120 9.29 -16.25 28.66
C ALA A 120 9.10 -16.30 30.18
N GLY A 121 8.44 -15.29 30.77
CA GLY A 121 8.04 -15.27 32.19
C GLY A 121 7.16 -16.47 32.57
N LEU A 122 6.18 -16.83 31.74
CA LEU A 122 5.34 -18.02 31.93
C LEU A 122 6.12 -19.35 31.74
N ARG A 123 7.28 -19.35 31.08
CA ARG A 123 8.19 -20.51 31.05
C ARG A 123 9.14 -20.54 32.24
N GLY A 124 9.62 -19.38 32.72
CA GLY A 124 10.36 -19.26 33.98
C GLY A 124 9.52 -19.65 35.19
N SER A 125 8.23 -19.32 35.19
CA SER A 125 7.25 -19.75 36.22
C SER A 125 6.93 -21.25 36.17
N ARG A 126 7.58 -22.03 35.31
CA ARG A 126 7.42 -23.50 35.21
C ARG A 126 8.54 -24.30 35.87
N THR A 127 9.49 -23.65 36.56
CA THR A 127 10.56 -24.33 37.33
C THR A 127 10.35 -24.32 38.84
N THR A 128 9.35 -23.59 39.37
CA THR A 128 9.01 -23.57 40.80
C THR A 128 7.97 -24.63 41.21
N TRP A 129 7.27 -25.23 40.26
CA TRP A 129 6.23 -26.27 40.49
C TRP A 129 6.76 -27.70 40.31
N GLY A 130 8.05 -27.92 40.62
CA GLY A 130 8.72 -29.24 40.55
C GLY A 130 9.37 -29.69 41.86
N ALA A 131 9.10 -28.98 42.96
CA ALA A 131 9.73 -29.23 44.27
C ALA A 131 8.77 -28.93 45.44
N PHE A 132 7.57 -29.51 45.40
CA PHE A 132 6.88 -29.80 46.67
C PHE A 132 7.64 -30.94 47.37
N PRO A 133 7.91 -30.86 48.68
CA PRO A 133 8.49 -31.98 49.41
C PRO A 133 7.55 -33.17 49.43
N GLU A 134 8.07 -34.36 49.07
CA GLU A 134 7.40 -35.66 49.14
C GLU A 134 7.27 -36.13 50.60
N ALA A 135 6.63 -35.32 51.45
CA ALA A 135 6.76 -35.39 52.91
C ALA A 135 5.53 -34.90 53.69
N LEU A 136 4.33 -34.90 53.09
CA LEU A 136 3.07 -34.72 53.81
C LEU A 136 1.87 -35.34 53.08
N TYR A 137 1.71 -36.67 53.19
CA TYR A 137 0.42 -37.40 53.30
C TYR A 137 0.66 -38.93 53.27
N GLU A 138 1.41 -39.45 54.25
CA GLU A 138 1.51 -40.90 54.51
C GLU A 138 0.90 -41.23 55.89
N GLU A 139 -0.38 -40.89 56.07
CA GLU A 139 -1.25 -41.47 57.09
C GLU A 139 -2.73 -41.25 56.70
N ILE A 140 -3.67 -41.90 57.41
CA ILE A 140 -5.12 -41.90 57.11
C ILE A 140 -5.50 -42.59 55.77
N GLY A 141 -4.65 -43.49 55.27
CA GLY A 141 -5.04 -44.51 54.27
C GLY A 141 -5.79 -45.72 54.86
N SER A 142 -6.18 -45.66 56.15
CA SER A 142 -6.45 -46.86 56.96
C SER A 142 -7.63 -46.77 57.93
N SER A 143 -8.59 -45.85 57.73
CA SER A 143 -9.82 -45.84 58.57
C SER A 143 -11.07 -45.21 57.90
N LEU A 144 -11.60 -45.83 56.83
CA LEU A 144 -13.04 -45.71 56.51
C LEU A 144 -13.68 -46.89 55.74
N GLU A 145 -13.07 -48.08 55.73
CA GLU A 145 -13.67 -49.28 55.12
C GLU A 145 -14.64 -50.05 56.06
N TRP A 146 -14.91 -49.54 57.27
CA TRP A 146 -15.63 -50.32 58.30
C TRP A 146 -17.05 -49.84 58.66
N GLU A 147 -17.53 -48.69 58.17
CA GLU A 147 -18.88 -48.18 58.52
C GLU A 147 -20.00 -48.52 57.52
N LYS A 148 -19.70 -48.96 56.29
CA LYS A 148 -20.76 -49.34 55.31
C LYS A 148 -21.38 -50.73 55.53
N GLN A 149 -20.90 -51.48 56.51
CA GLN A 149 -21.43 -52.80 56.86
C GLN A 149 -22.69 -52.74 57.77
N ALA A 150 -23.12 -51.55 58.19
CA ALA A 150 -24.19 -51.38 59.18
C ALA A 150 -25.34 -50.50 58.68
N ARG A 151 -26.53 -51.13 58.55
CA ARG A 151 -27.89 -50.52 58.47
C ARG A 151 -28.34 -49.96 57.09
N PHE A 152 -29.52 -50.27 56.52
CA PHE A 152 -30.38 -51.47 56.44
C PHE A 152 -31.68 -51.10 55.66
N SER A 153 -32.11 -51.93 54.71
CA SER A 153 -33.44 -51.96 54.04
C SER A 153 -33.82 -50.88 53.00
N GLY A 154 -34.56 -51.34 51.96
CA GLY A 154 -35.25 -50.56 50.92
C GLY A 154 -34.43 -50.39 49.61
N SER A 155 -34.74 -50.91 48.40
CA SER A 155 -35.91 -51.49 47.69
C SER A 155 -36.29 -50.62 46.48
N ASP A 156 -36.56 -51.25 45.32
CA ASP A 156 -37.09 -50.66 44.07
C ASP A 156 -36.18 -49.69 43.28
N LEU A 157 -36.22 -49.62 41.93
CA LEU A 157 -36.77 -50.56 40.92
C LEU A 157 -36.05 -50.36 39.54
N SER A 158 -36.15 -51.36 38.66
CA SER A 158 -35.58 -51.42 37.31
C SER A 158 -36.33 -50.62 36.23
N VAL A 159 -35.61 -50.12 35.21
CA VAL A 159 -36.03 -50.05 33.78
C VAL A 159 -34.79 -50.33 32.88
N LEU A 160 -35.02 -50.76 31.63
CA LEU A 160 -34.03 -51.30 30.66
C LEU A 160 -33.83 -50.39 29.40
N PRO A 161 -32.88 -50.68 28.46
CA PRO A 161 -32.30 -49.70 27.54
C PRO A 161 -32.79 -49.78 26.06
N GLY A 162 -32.24 -48.93 25.18
CA GLY A 162 -32.25 -49.14 23.72
C GLY A 162 -31.75 -47.94 22.89
N GLY A 163 -31.20 -48.20 21.69
CA GLY A 163 -30.90 -47.19 20.65
C GLY A 163 -29.45 -47.21 20.12
N ASP A 164 -29.25 -47.64 18.87
CA ASP A 164 -27.96 -47.73 18.14
C ASP A 164 -28.03 -46.91 16.81
N PRO A 165 -26.95 -46.77 16.00
CA PRO A 165 -26.70 -45.55 15.18
C PRO A 165 -27.02 -45.59 13.68
N ALA A 166 -27.09 -44.38 13.10
CA ALA A 166 -26.97 -43.93 11.69
C ALA A 166 -26.88 -42.38 11.72
N ASP A 167 -26.29 -41.58 10.81
CA ASP A 167 -25.39 -41.69 9.64
C ASP A 167 -24.65 -40.31 9.55
N GLY A 168 -23.71 -39.94 8.65
CA GLY A 168 -23.20 -40.52 7.40
C GLY A 168 -23.60 -39.67 6.17
N TYR A 169 -22.62 -39.00 5.50
CA TYR A 169 -22.55 -38.56 4.07
C TYR A 169 -21.57 -37.37 3.86
N ASP A 170 -21.12 -37.17 2.61
CA ASP A 170 -19.86 -36.51 2.25
C ASP A 170 -19.93 -35.10 1.63
N GLU A 171 -18.75 -34.46 1.66
CA GLU A 171 -18.17 -33.47 0.73
C GLU A 171 -19.02 -32.93 -0.46
N ALA A 172 -19.13 -31.60 -0.57
CA ALA A 172 -19.51 -30.92 -1.79
C ALA A 172 -18.40 -29.95 -2.24
N ARG A 173 -17.99 -30.04 -3.52
CA ARG A 173 -16.94 -29.23 -4.12
C ARG A 173 -17.51 -28.44 -5.29
N GLU A 174 -17.56 -27.12 -5.16
CA GLU A 174 -18.09 -26.25 -6.22
C GLU A 174 -17.17 -26.19 -7.45
N ILE A 175 -17.79 -26.05 -8.62
CA ILE A 175 -17.12 -25.76 -9.89
C ILE A 175 -17.66 -24.41 -10.38
N SER A 176 -16.76 -23.46 -10.62
CA SER A 176 -17.07 -22.16 -11.22
C SER A 176 -16.88 -22.23 -12.74
N ASP A 177 -17.94 -22.01 -13.50
CA ASP A 177 -17.86 -21.80 -14.95
C ASP A 177 -18.87 -20.74 -15.40
N LEU A 178 -18.39 -19.70 -16.07
CA LEU A 178 -19.16 -18.63 -16.70
C LEU A 178 -18.29 -18.01 -17.81
N GLY A 179 -18.68 -18.20 -19.06
CA GLY A 179 -17.94 -17.69 -20.21
C GLY A 179 -18.72 -17.76 -21.52
N GLU A 180 -19.67 -16.83 -21.70
CA GLU A 180 -20.14 -16.26 -22.98
C GLU A 180 -20.59 -14.81 -22.74
#